data_AF-A7SEP0-F1
#
_entry.id   AF-A7SEP0-F1
#
_cell.length_a   1.000
_cell.length_b   1.000
_cell.length_c   1.000
_cell.angle_alpha   90.00
_cell.angle_beta   90.00
_cell.angle_gamma   90.00
#
_symmetry.space_group_name_H-M   'P 1'
#
loop_
_entity.id
_entity.type
_entity.pdbx_description
1 polymer ?
#
loop_
_entity_poly.entity_id
_entity_poly.type
_entity_poly.pdbx_seq_one_letter_code
_entity_poly.pdbx_strand_id
1 'polypeptide(L)'
;MALSLAIRRFAIPRVISATSSLTSRAFSSDKPPFSIMANQPNNGVDTISKGSIEVCRIMVPDDANIAGNVHGGTTLKLLEEAGYIIATRHLNKNRSPDAPKNDFIASLARVERTDFLQPLFIGEVAQVHADLSYASKHSLEVKVSVWAENLVTGQRRLANRAALWYVPVKYSGRSADEPRVIGEVPPLNYASEAEEELGKARYEAQKKDRLQRQEHLTNSQHTVSASQSSLIHSVQPSDCGFYGYLYGGVAMKMMDEVAGITAFRHCKTNVVTASIDAIDFHKFVKVGHIINMNGFVTFTSSRSMEIEVILDAQDLMTGTCFRACTAFFTYVSLDANHKPQPVPQIILTTEEEKQKYEEGKKRYEERKKRRLSAH
;
A
#
# COMPACT_ATOMS: atom_id res chain seq x y z
N MET A 1 -68.74 25.81 3.03
CA MET A 1 -68.24 24.43 2.80
C MET A 1 -66.78 24.38 3.23
N ALA A 2 -66.51 23.81 4.39
CA ALA A 2 -65.20 23.71 5.02
C ALA A 2 -64.83 22.23 5.19
N LEU A 3 -63.56 21.87 4.93
CA LEU A 3 -62.87 20.64 5.39
C LEU A 3 -61.37 20.83 5.03
N SER A 4 -60.52 21.41 5.88
CA SER A 4 -59.81 20.84 7.05
C SER A 4 -59.02 19.55 6.75
N LEU A 5 -57.69 19.71 6.54
CA LEU A 5 -56.70 18.64 6.42
C LEU A 5 -56.34 18.12 7.82
N ALA A 6 -56.66 16.86 8.11
CA ALA A 6 -56.34 16.20 9.36
C ALA A 6 -54.94 15.55 9.32
N ILE A 7 -54.04 16.02 10.18
CA ILE A 7 -52.76 15.41 10.53
C ILE A 7 -53.04 14.22 11.47
N ARG A 8 -52.76 12.98 11.05
CA ARG A 8 -52.82 11.80 11.93
C ARG A 8 -51.56 11.72 12.79
N ARG A 9 -51.70 12.04 14.08
CA ARG A 9 -50.76 11.66 15.15
C ARG A 9 -51.01 10.19 15.52
N PHE A 10 -49.97 9.35 15.45
CA PHE A 10 -50.00 8.01 16.06
C PHE A 10 -49.70 8.14 17.57
N ALA A 11 -50.62 7.62 18.38
CA ALA A 11 -50.56 7.62 19.83
C ALA A 11 -49.83 6.37 20.35
N ILE A 12 -48.88 6.56 21.26
CA ILE A 12 -48.22 5.51 22.05
C ILE A 12 -49.09 5.23 23.29
N PRO A 13 -49.47 3.98 23.62
CA PRO A 13 -50.25 3.70 24.82
C PRO A 13 -49.40 3.79 26.09
N ARG A 14 -49.97 4.45 27.12
CA ARG A 14 -49.49 4.50 28.50
C ARG A 14 -49.48 3.11 29.15
N VAL A 15 -48.36 2.73 29.76
CA VAL A 15 -48.27 1.61 30.71
C VAL A 15 -48.38 2.14 32.14
N ILE A 16 -49.10 1.36 32.94
CA ILE A 16 -49.60 1.61 34.29
C ILE A 16 -48.46 1.66 35.32
N SER A 17 -48.61 2.58 36.28
CA SER A 17 -47.75 2.77 37.45
C SER A 17 -47.96 1.64 38.47
N ALA A 18 -46.89 0.97 38.89
CA ALA A 18 -46.84 0.20 40.12
C ALA A 18 -45.61 0.64 40.94
N THR A 19 -45.90 1.24 42.09
CA THR A 19 -44.96 1.65 43.13
C THR A 19 -44.54 0.46 43.98
N SER A 20 -43.24 0.24 44.18
CA SER A 20 -42.72 -0.40 45.41
C SER A 20 -41.26 -0.02 45.69
N SER A 21 -41.10 0.87 46.68
CA SER A 21 -40.00 1.02 47.64
C SER A 21 -38.63 0.38 47.34
N LEU A 22 -37.66 1.24 47.03
CA LEU A 22 -36.22 1.00 47.23
C LEU A 22 -35.92 0.93 48.74
N THR A 23 -35.46 -0.23 49.21
CA THR A 23 -34.67 -0.33 50.45
C THR A 23 -33.24 -0.68 50.07
N SER A 24 -32.30 0.16 50.50
CA SER A 24 -30.87 -0.04 50.34
C SER A 24 -30.41 -1.23 51.17
N ARG A 25 -29.75 -2.20 50.55
CA ARG A 25 -28.90 -3.16 51.25
C ARG A 25 -27.49 -3.10 50.67
N ALA A 26 -26.57 -2.89 51.60
CA ALA A 26 -25.15 -2.69 51.41
C ALA A 26 -24.50 -3.86 50.67
N PHE A 27 -23.57 -3.54 49.76
CA PHE A 27 -22.63 -4.49 49.19
C PHE A 27 -21.70 -5.00 50.30
N SER A 28 -21.91 -6.26 50.71
CA SER A 28 -20.92 -7.04 51.44
C SER A 28 -19.95 -7.65 50.43
N SER A 29 -18.67 -7.34 50.64
CA SER A 29 -17.53 -8.00 50.01
C SER A 29 -17.45 -9.45 50.50
N ASP A 30 -17.73 -10.43 49.63
CA ASP A 30 -17.05 -11.73 49.67
C ASP A 30 -17.38 -12.61 48.44
N LYS A 31 -16.30 -12.94 47.71
CA LYS A 31 -16.09 -14.00 46.68
C LYS A 31 -16.83 -13.90 45.33
N PRO A 32 -16.09 -13.92 44.19
CA PRO A 32 -16.69 -14.11 42.86
C PRO A 32 -17.05 -15.59 42.62
N PRO A 33 -18.18 -15.89 41.96
CA PRO A 33 -18.61 -17.25 41.67
C PRO A 33 -18.14 -17.68 40.28
N PHE A 34 -16.83 -17.80 40.06
CA PHE A 34 -16.31 -18.56 38.90
C PHE A 34 -14.97 -19.18 39.29
N SER A 35 -15.03 -20.42 39.79
CA SER A 35 -13.86 -21.30 39.84
C SER A 35 -13.45 -21.59 38.40
N ILE A 36 -12.35 -20.97 37.97
CA ILE A 36 -11.59 -21.46 36.82
C ILE A 36 -11.05 -22.82 37.25
N MET A 37 -11.74 -23.89 36.86
CA MET A 37 -11.10 -25.19 36.85
C MET A 37 -9.87 -25.06 35.98
N ALA A 38 -8.70 -25.25 36.59
CA ALA A 38 -7.44 -25.40 35.88
C ALA A 38 -7.63 -26.58 34.92
N ASN A 39 -7.97 -26.27 33.66
CA ASN A 39 -8.05 -27.26 32.62
C ASN A 39 -6.67 -27.89 32.52
N GLN A 40 -6.66 -29.22 32.65
CA GLN A 40 -5.54 -30.08 32.32
C GLN A 40 -4.89 -29.63 31.01
N PRO A 41 -3.57 -29.82 30.82
CA PRO A 41 -2.91 -29.45 29.58
C PRO A 41 -3.63 -30.21 28.45
N ASN A 42 -4.42 -29.47 27.69
CA ASN A 42 -5.07 -30.00 26.51
C ASN A 42 -3.94 -30.44 25.60
N ASN A 43 -3.86 -31.74 25.30
CA ASN A 43 -3.04 -32.30 24.21
C ASN A 43 -3.58 -31.85 22.84
N GLY A 44 -3.92 -30.56 22.71
CA GLY A 44 -4.15 -29.91 21.44
C GLY A 44 -2.78 -29.69 20.83
N VAL A 45 -2.47 -30.49 19.80
CA VAL A 45 -1.29 -30.31 18.96
C VAL A 45 -1.24 -28.85 18.54
N ASP A 46 -0.29 -28.09 19.10
CA ASP A 46 -0.10 -26.68 18.81
C ASP A 46 0.20 -26.55 17.31
N THR A 47 -0.77 -26.15 16.48
CA THR A 47 -0.60 -26.00 15.01
C THR A 47 0.55 -25.04 14.67
N ILE A 48 0.91 -24.17 15.61
CA ILE A 48 2.08 -23.28 15.56
C ILE A 48 3.41 -24.06 15.46
N SER A 49 3.49 -25.27 16.02
CA SER A 49 4.70 -26.11 16.00
C SER A 49 4.99 -26.79 14.65
N LYS A 50 4.05 -26.75 13.70
CA LYS A 50 4.18 -27.39 12.37
C LYS A 50 4.71 -26.47 11.26
N GLY A 51 4.97 -25.19 11.55
CA GLY A 51 5.47 -24.26 10.52
C GLY A 51 4.45 -23.88 9.45
N SER A 52 3.15 -24.00 9.78
CA SER A 52 2.01 -23.62 8.93
C SER A 52 0.99 -22.77 9.71
N ILE A 53 0.35 -21.79 9.07
CA ILE A 53 -0.80 -21.08 9.64
C ILE A 53 -1.95 -20.99 8.64
N GLU A 54 -3.15 -20.75 9.16
CA GLU A 54 -4.34 -20.47 8.37
C GLU A 54 -4.97 -19.15 8.81
N VAL A 55 -5.31 -18.29 7.84
CA VAL A 55 -6.07 -17.06 8.04
C VAL A 55 -7.32 -17.12 7.18
N CYS A 56 -8.49 -17.08 7.82
CA CYS A 56 -9.78 -17.11 7.12
C CYS A 56 -10.48 -15.77 7.25
N ARG A 57 -10.99 -15.24 6.14
CA ARG A 57 -11.77 -14.01 6.12
C ARG A 57 -12.89 -14.11 5.10
N ILE A 58 -14.08 -13.62 5.46
CA ILE A 58 -15.18 -13.44 4.49
C ILE A 58 -14.95 -12.20 3.64
N MET A 59 -15.19 -12.31 2.33
CA MET A 59 -15.03 -11.20 1.39
C MET A 59 -16.29 -10.33 1.40
N VAL A 60 -16.13 -9.04 1.69
CA VAL A 60 -17.24 -8.08 1.80
C VAL A 60 -17.28 -7.14 0.58
N PRO A 61 -18.35 -6.35 0.37
CA PRO A 61 -18.43 -5.43 -0.78
C PRO A 61 -17.24 -4.48 -0.92
N ASP A 62 -16.68 -3.99 0.19
CA ASP A 62 -15.52 -3.09 0.20
C ASP A 62 -14.23 -3.75 -0.32
N ASP A 63 -14.18 -5.09 -0.36
CA ASP A 63 -13.04 -5.85 -0.84
C ASP A 63 -13.05 -6.04 -2.37
N ALA A 64 -14.13 -5.64 -3.06
CA ALA A 64 -14.43 -6.04 -4.42
C ALA A 64 -14.86 -4.89 -5.35
N ASN A 65 -14.75 -5.13 -6.65
CA ASN A 65 -15.24 -4.22 -7.68
C ASN A 65 -16.77 -4.30 -7.84
N ILE A 66 -17.34 -3.42 -8.68
CA ILE A 66 -18.78 -3.35 -8.95
C ILE A 66 -19.40 -4.65 -9.52
N ALA A 67 -18.58 -5.55 -10.07
CA ALA A 67 -19.02 -6.86 -10.56
C ALA A 67 -18.94 -7.96 -9.48
N GLY A 68 -18.59 -7.59 -8.25
CA GLY A 68 -18.47 -8.50 -7.12
C GLY A 68 -17.19 -9.33 -7.09
N ASN A 69 -16.20 -9.03 -7.94
CA ASN A 69 -14.89 -9.68 -7.90
C ASN A 69 -13.98 -8.97 -6.91
N VAL A 70 -13.40 -9.72 -5.98
CA VAL A 70 -12.41 -9.20 -5.02
C VAL A 70 -11.22 -8.62 -5.75
N HIS A 71 -10.76 -7.46 -5.29
CA HIS A 71 -9.58 -6.81 -5.85
C HIS A 71 -8.32 -7.64 -5.61
N GLY A 72 -7.47 -7.77 -6.63
CA GLY A 72 -6.18 -8.45 -6.50
C GLY A 72 -5.32 -7.87 -5.37
N GLY A 73 -5.37 -6.56 -5.14
CA GLY A 73 -4.70 -5.91 -4.02
C GLY A 73 -5.18 -6.40 -2.65
N THR A 74 -6.48 -6.69 -2.49
CA THR A 74 -7.02 -7.31 -1.27
C THR A 74 -6.47 -8.71 -1.07
N THR A 75 -6.41 -9.52 -2.13
CA THR A 75 -5.80 -10.86 -2.06
C THR A 75 -4.31 -10.77 -1.70
N LEU A 76 -3.55 -9.84 -2.30
CA LEU A 76 -2.13 -9.63 -1.97
C LEU A 76 -1.93 -9.22 -0.51
N LYS A 77 -2.81 -8.37 0.02
CA LYS A 77 -2.79 -7.99 1.43
C LYS A 77 -2.99 -9.19 2.34
N LEU A 78 -3.94 -10.07 2.03
CA LEU A 78 -4.18 -11.31 2.79
C LEU A 78 -2.98 -12.27 2.75
N LEU A 79 -2.32 -12.39 1.60
CA LEU A 79 -1.10 -13.18 1.46
C LEU A 79 0.01 -12.65 2.38
N GLU A 80 0.22 -11.32 2.35
CA GLU A 80 1.24 -10.65 3.15
C GLU A 80 0.96 -10.74 4.64
N GLU A 81 -0.30 -10.56 5.07
CA GLU A 81 -0.70 -10.70 6.46
C GLU A 81 -0.38 -12.11 7.00
N ALA A 82 -0.73 -13.16 6.24
CA ALA A 82 -0.41 -14.53 6.62
C ALA A 82 1.10 -14.78 6.66
N GLY A 83 1.83 -14.32 5.63
CA GLY A 83 3.29 -14.44 5.57
C GLY A 83 3.99 -13.72 6.72
N TYR A 84 3.53 -12.51 7.05
CA TYR A 84 4.04 -11.70 8.15
C TYR A 84 3.87 -12.38 9.49
N ILE A 85 2.67 -12.93 9.76
CA ILE A 85 2.35 -13.62 11.00
C ILE A 85 3.27 -14.83 11.19
N ILE A 86 3.39 -15.70 10.19
CA ILE A 86 4.17 -16.93 10.32
C ILE A 86 5.66 -16.66 10.40
N ALA A 87 6.17 -15.75 9.57
CA ALA A 87 7.58 -15.38 9.58
C ALA A 87 7.97 -14.74 10.91
N THR A 88 7.21 -13.74 11.38
CA THR A 88 7.50 -13.08 12.67
C THR A 88 7.45 -14.09 13.80
N ARG A 89 6.47 -15.00 13.81
CA ARG A 89 6.36 -16.03 14.85
C ARG A 89 7.58 -16.96 14.88
N HIS A 90 8.04 -17.43 13.72
CA HIS A 90 9.23 -18.29 13.61
C HIS A 90 10.49 -17.62 14.16
N LEU A 91 10.71 -16.36 13.79
CA LEU A 91 11.87 -15.57 14.21
C LEU A 91 11.97 -15.37 15.74
N ASN A 92 10.84 -15.40 16.45
CA ASN A 92 10.78 -15.15 17.89
C ASN A 92 10.69 -16.44 18.72
N LYS A 93 10.00 -17.49 18.23
CA LYS A 93 9.78 -18.74 18.99
C LYS A 93 10.99 -19.67 18.98
N ASN A 94 11.76 -19.70 17.89
CA ASN A 94 12.85 -20.66 17.67
C ASN A 94 14.25 -20.07 17.91
N ARG A 95 14.37 -19.14 18.88
CA ARG A 95 15.65 -18.49 19.18
C ARG A 95 16.61 -19.45 19.88
N SER A 96 17.90 -19.29 19.60
CA SER A 96 18.95 -19.92 20.41
C SER A 96 18.85 -19.39 21.85
N PRO A 97 18.91 -20.27 22.88
CA PRO A 97 18.87 -19.86 24.30
C PRO A 97 19.94 -18.84 24.68
N ASP A 98 21.09 -18.87 23.99
CA ASP A 98 22.26 -18.03 24.25
C ASP A 98 22.24 -16.70 23.47
N ALA A 99 21.26 -16.50 22.58
CA ALA A 99 21.18 -15.28 21.77
C ALA A 99 20.67 -14.09 22.62
N PRO A 100 21.19 -12.87 22.39
CA PRO A 100 20.67 -11.68 23.06
C PRO A 100 19.17 -11.52 22.79
N LYS A 101 18.41 -11.14 23.83
CA LYS A 101 16.97 -10.85 23.75
C LYS A 101 16.71 -9.61 22.87
N ASN A 102 16.77 -9.79 21.57
CA ASN A 102 16.36 -8.80 20.58
C ASN A 102 15.05 -9.27 19.96
N ASP A 103 14.00 -8.47 20.06
CA ASP A 103 12.74 -8.76 19.38
C ASP A 103 12.85 -8.47 17.89
N PHE A 104 12.30 -9.34 17.05
CA PHE A 104 12.40 -9.23 15.60
C PHE A 104 11.00 -9.19 14.99
N ILE A 105 10.82 -8.34 13.99
CA ILE A 105 9.63 -8.34 13.13
C ILE A 105 10.06 -8.77 11.75
N ALA A 106 9.25 -9.60 11.09
CA ALA A 106 9.49 -9.97 9.71
C ALA A 106 9.13 -8.79 8.80
N SER A 107 10.07 -8.32 7.99
CA SER A 107 9.83 -7.33 6.95
C SER A 107 9.80 -8.01 5.59
N LEU A 108 8.73 -7.81 4.82
CA LEU A 108 8.62 -8.33 3.47
C LEU A 108 9.70 -7.68 2.58
N ALA A 109 10.61 -8.49 2.07
CA ALA A 109 11.72 -8.05 1.23
C ALA A 109 11.47 -8.32 -0.25
N ARG A 110 10.73 -9.38 -0.59
CA ARG A 110 10.42 -9.75 -1.97
C ARG A 110 9.16 -10.58 -2.05
N VAL A 111 8.39 -10.37 -3.11
CA VAL A 111 7.30 -11.25 -3.55
C VAL A 111 7.77 -11.87 -4.85
N GLU A 112 7.86 -13.20 -4.91
CA GLU A 112 8.10 -13.90 -6.16
C GLU A 112 6.86 -13.80 -7.07
N ARG A 113 6.92 -14.40 -8.25
CA ARG A 113 5.76 -14.46 -9.14
C ARG A 113 4.54 -15.01 -8.40
N THR A 114 3.48 -14.20 -8.35
CA THR A 114 2.19 -14.54 -7.79
C THR A 114 1.22 -14.90 -8.92
N ASP A 115 0.61 -16.09 -8.84
CA ASP A 115 -0.32 -16.56 -9.86
C ASP A 115 -1.76 -16.47 -9.36
N PHE A 116 -2.57 -15.64 -10.01
CA PHE A 116 -4.03 -15.56 -9.81
C PHE A 116 -4.71 -16.56 -10.72
N LEU A 117 -5.07 -17.72 -10.14
CA LEU A 117 -5.60 -18.86 -10.86
C LEU A 117 -7.11 -18.76 -11.08
N GLN A 118 -7.83 -18.23 -10.08
CA GLN A 118 -9.28 -18.06 -10.10
C GLN A 118 -9.67 -16.80 -9.29
N PRO A 119 -10.71 -16.04 -9.68
CA PRO A 119 -11.09 -14.76 -9.03
C PRO A 119 -11.78 -15.00 -7.69
N LEU A 120 -11.62 -14.25 -6.59
CA LEU A 120 -12.52 -14.38 -5.42
C LEU A 120 -13.79 -13.53 -5.59
N PHE A 121 -14.91 -13.92 -4.98
CA PHE A 121 -16.18 -13.17 -5.02
C PHE A 121 -16.64 -12.70 -3.65
N ILE A 122 -17.45 -11.63 -3.62
CA ILE A 122 -18.17 -11.20 -2.41
C ILE A 122 -18.99 -12.36 -1.84
N GLY A 123 -18.95 -12.53 -0.52
CA GLY A 123 -19.67 -13.58 0.21
C GLY A 123 -18.94 -14.93 0.27
N GLU A 124 -17.87 -15.12 -0.50
CA GLU A 124 -16.98 -16.27 -0.32
C GLU A 124 -16.00 -16.04 0.85
N VAL A 125 -15.50 -17.14 1.41
CA VAL A 125 -14.41 -17.10 2.39
C VAL A 125 -13.08 -17.30 1.67
N ALA A 126 -12.17 -16.36 1.88
CA ALA A 126 -10.77 -16.51 1.55
C ALA A 126 -10.07 -17.27 2.68
N GLN A 127 -9.63 -18.49 2.42
CA GLN A 127 -8.81 -19.29 3.32
C GLN A 127 -7.36 -19.22 2.85
N VAL A 128 -6.50 -18.62 3.65
CA VAL A 128 -5.09 -18.37 3.33
C VAL A 128 -4.24 -19.34 4.14
N HIS A 129 -3.57 -20.27 3.47
CA HIS A 129 -2.58 -21.14 4.11
C HIS A 129 -1.19 -20.62 3.80
N ALA A 130 -0.38 -20.43 4.85
CA ALA A 130 1.01 -20.02 4.73
C ALA A 130 1.92 -21.04 5.39
N ASP A 131 2.98 -21.44 4.69
CA ASP A 131 3.94 -22.47 5.10
C ASP A 131 5.38 -21.95 4.95
N LEU A 132 6.20 -22.21 5.95
CA LEU A 132 7.64 -21.93 5.87
C LEU A 132 8.29 -22.96 4.95
N SER A 133 9.02 -22.50 3.94
CA SER A 133 9.55 -23.39 2.90
C SER A 133 11.07 -23.42 2.80
N TYR A 134 11.76 -22.36 3.21
CA TYR A 134 13.22 -22.31 3.22
C TYR A 134 13.74 -21.21 4.15
N ALA A 135 14.79 -21.50 4.91
CA ALA A 135 15.50 -20.51 5.71
C ALA A 135 16.96 -20.42 5.26
N SER A 136 17.36 -19.23 4.82
CA SER A 136 18.76 -18.84 4.66
C SER A 136 19.27 -18.19 5.95
N LYS A 137 20.54 -17.77 5.98
CA LYS A 137 21.11 -17.05 7.13
C LYS A 137 20.33 -15.78 7.55
N HIS A 138 19.80 -15.03 6.58
CA HIS A 138 19.17 -13.72 6.82
C HIS A 138 17.81 -13.52 6.13
N SER A 139 17.27 -14.55 5.50
CA SER A 139 15.96 -14.46 4.83
C SER A 139 15.19 -15.76 4.93
N LEU A 140 13.86 -15.64 4.98
CA LEU A 140 12.92 -16.71 5.19
C LEU A 140 11.90 -16.73 4.04
N GLU A 141 11.79 -17.85 3.35
CA GLU A 141 10.82 -18.09 2.27
C GLU A 141 9.52 -18.64 2.85
N VAL A 142 8.41 -17.96 2.57
CA VAL A 142 7.06 -18.37 2.94
C VAL A 142 6.25 -18.62 1.68
N LYS A 143 5.72 -19.82 1.52
CA LYS A 143 4.76 -20.15 0.46
C LYS A 143 3.37 -19.90 0.99
N VAL A 144 2.54 -19.23 0.20
CA VAL A 144 1.18 -18.88 0.58
C VAL A 144 0.21 -19.30 -0.51
N SER A 145 -0.92 -19.89 -0.13
CA SER A 145 -2.00 -20.28 -1.03
C SER A 145 -3.33 -19.73 -0.52
N VAL A 146 -4.15 -19.20 -1.42
CA VAL A 146 -5.49 -18.68 -1.09
C VAL A 146 -6.53 -19.56 -1.76
N TRP A 147 -7.44 -20.11 -0.98
CA TRP A 147 -8.61 -20.82 -1.44
C TRP A 147 -9.84 -19.94 -1.29
N ALA A 148 -10.69 -19.92 -2.30
CA ALA A 148 -12.02 -19.37 -2.21
C ALA A 148 -12.98 -20.50 -1.87
N GLU A 149 -13.81 -20.29 -0.86
CA GLU A 149 -14.88 -21.20 -0.47
C GLU A 149 -16.23 -20.48 -0.58
N ASN A 150 -17.14 -21.07 -1.34
CA ASN A 150 -18.53 -20.64 -1.33
C ASN A 150 -19.26 -21.36 -0.19
N LEU A 151 -19.69 -20.61 0.83
CA LEU A 151 -20.33 -21.18 2.02
C LEU A 151 -21.72 -21.78 1.77
N VAL A 152 -22.39 -21.39 0.68
CA VAL A 152 -23.73 -21.90 0.33
C VAL A 152 -23.61 -23.23 -0.41
N THR A 153 -22.69 -23.32 -1.38
CA THR A 153 -22.53 -24.53 -2.21
C THR A 153 -21.48 -25.50 -1.67
N GLY A 154 -20.63 -25.06 -0.74
CA GLY A 154 -19.47 -25.82 -0.24
C GLY A 154 -18.33 -25.93 -1.25
N GLN A 155 -18.43 -25.29 -2.42
CA GLN A 155 -17.40 -25.39 -3.45
C GLN A 155 -16.13 -24.66 -3.02
N ARG A 156 -15.00 -25.37 -3.08
CA ARG A 156 -13.66 -24.82 -2.81
C ARG A 156 -12.82 -24.79 -4.07
N ARG A 157 -12.08 -23.70 -4.27
CA ARG A 157 -11.21 -23.49 -5.44
C ARG A 157 -9.96 -22.72 -5.05
N LEU A 158 -8.83 -23.15 -5.60
CA LEU A 158 -7.57 -22.45 -5.40
C LEU A 158 -7.57 -21.17 -6.24
N ALA A 159 -7.54 -20.03 -5.56
CA ALA A 159 -7.61 -18.71 -6.18
C ALA A 159 -6.22 -18.14 -6.46
N ASN A 160 -5.26 -18.34 -5.55
CA ASN A 160 -3.94 -17.74 -5.66
C ASN A 160 -2.82 -18.61 -5.08
N ARG A 161 -1.61 -18.51 -5.65
CA ARG A 161 -0.36 -18.98 -5.05
C ARG A 161 0.71 -17.90 -5.14
N ALA A 162 1.50 -17.76 -4.07
CA ALA A 162 2.64 -16.87 -4.02
C ALA A 162 3.78 -17.46 -3.17
N ALA A 163 4.99 -16.97 -3.41
CA ALA A 163 6.12 -17.15 -2.51
C ALA A 163 6.66 -15.78 -2.07
N LEU A 164 6.88 -15.61 -0.79
CA LEU A 164 7.27 -14.37 -0.14
C LEU A 164 8.61 -14.56 0.56
N TRP A 165 9.49 -13.57 0.49
CA TRP A 165 10.74 -13.55 1.23
C TRP A 165 10.70 -12.48 2.31
N TYR A 166 10.92 -12.89 3.55
CA TYR A 166 10.99 -12.01 4.70
C TYR A 166 12.41 -11.91 5.23
N VAL A 167 12.74 -10.76 5.82
CA VAL A 167 14.01 -10.51 6.50
C VAL A 167 13.71 -10.07 7.94
N PRO A 168 14.41 -10.62 8.96
CA PRO A 168 14.24 -10.21 10.35
C PRO A 168 14.82 -8.81 10.56
N VAL A 169 13.98 -7.88 11.00
CA VAL A 169 14.40 -6.53 11.39
C VAL A 169 14.23 -6.39 12.89
N LYS A 170 15.28 -5.96 13.59
CA LYS A 170 15.22 -5.73 15.03
C LYS A 170 14.13 -4.69 15.34
N TYR A 171 13.27 -5.02 16.28
CA TYR A 171 12.23 -4.13 16.79
C TYR A 171 12.84 -3.18 17.82
N SER A 172 12.97 -1.91 17.46
CA SER A 172 13.49 -0.82 18.30
C SER A 172 12.39 0.00 18.99
N GLY A 173 11.12 -0.43 18.93
CA GLY A 173 9.98 0.37 19.36
C GLY A 173 9.59 1.45 18.34
N ARG A 174 9.02 2.58 18.79
CA ARG A 174 8.55 3.68 17.92
C ARG A 174 9.63 4.73 17.57
N SER A 175 10.88 4.51 17.95
CA SER A 175 11.96 5.46 17.67
C SER A 175 12.45 5.27 16.23
N ALA A 176 12.16 6.23 15.36
CA ALA A 176 12.50 6.19 13.94
C ALA A 176 14.00 6.35 13.65
N ASP A 177 14.80 6.74 14.65
CA ASP A 177 16.21 7.10 14.50
C ASP A 177 17.19 5.94 14.76
N GLU A 178 16.72 4.76 15.15
CA GLU A 178 17.60 3.60 15.33
C GLU A 178 17.94 2.92 14.01
N PRO A 179 19.21 2.54 13.77
CA PRO A 179 19.62 1.88 12.54
C PRO A 179 18.92 0.53 12.38
N ARG A 180 18.46 0.22 11.16
CA ARG A 180 17.85 -1.06 10.82
C ARG A 180 18.87 -2.18 10.96
N VAL A 181 18.79 -2.94 12.04
CA VAL A 181 19.63 -4.13 12.27
C VAL A 181 18.92 -5.36 11.71
N ILE A 182 19.55 -6.02 10.74
CA ILE A 182 19.07 -7.30 10.19
C ILE A 182 19.55 -8.43 11.09
N GLY A 183 18.61 -9.26 11.55
CA GLY A 183 18.89 -10.43 12.38
C GLY A 183 19.33 -11.66 11.59
N GLU A 184 19.66 -12.73 12.32
CA GLU A 184 19.80 -14.08 11.75
C GLU A 184 18.46 -14.81 11.84
N VAL A 185 18.17 -15.64 10.84
CA VAL A 185 16.95 -16.45 10.78
C VAL A 185 17.24 -17.82 11.42
N PRO A 186 16.43 -18.28 12.40
CA PRO A 186 16.57 -19.62 12.94
C PRO A 186 16.39 -20.70 11.85
N PRO A 187 17.17 -21.80 11.87
CA PRO A 187 17.06 -22.86 10.88
C PRO A 187 15.67 -23.53 10.92
N LEU A 188 15.25 -24.07 9.77
CA LEU A 188 14.03 -24.87 9.66
C LEU A 188 14.38 -26.37 9.76
N ASN A 189 13.42 -27.14 10.25
CA ASN A 189 13.47 -28.60 10.16
C ASN A 189 12.77 -29.03 8.87
N TYR A 190 13.52 -29.56 7.92
CA TYR A 190 13.01 -30.00 6.62
C TYR A 190 12.52 -31.46 6.69
N ALA A 191 11.55 -31.82 5.86
CA ALA A 191 11.08 -33.20 5.77
C ALA A 191 12.08 -34.09 5.03
N SER A 192 12.93 -33.51 4.16
CA SER A 192 13.98 -34.21 3.42
C SER A 192 15.10 -33.27 2.97
N GLU A 193 16.30 -33.81 2.72
CA GLU A 193 17.42 -33.04 2.14
C GLU A 193 17.06 -32.44 0.77
N ALA A 194 16.29 -33.17 -0.05
CA ALA A 194 15.83 -32.70 -1.35
C ALA A 194 14.95 -31.44 -1.24
N GLU A 195 14.13 -31.33 -0.19
CA GLU A 195 13.32 -30.13 0.06
C GLU A 195 14.20 -28.91 0.35
N GLU A 196 15.24 -29.10 1.17
CA GLU A 196 16.21 -28.05 1.50
C GLU A 196 17.01 -27.61 0.26
N GLU A 197 17.47 -28.56 -0.56
CA GLU A 197 18.19 -28.27 -1.80
C GLU A 197 17.33 -27.48 -2.80
N LEU A 198 16.05 -27.87 -2.96
CA LEU A 198 15.11 -27.13 -3.81
C LEU A 198 14.87 -25.71 -3.28
N GLY A 199 14.81 -25.51 -1.97
CA GLY A 199 14.72 -24.18 -1.34
C GLY A 199 15.96 -23.33 -1.59
N LYS A 200 17.15 -23.92 -1.41
CA LYS A 200 18.43 -23.27 -1.68
C LYS A 200 18.58 -22.87 -3.15
N ALA A 201 18.15 -23.70 -4.08
CA ALA A 201 18.16 -23.37 -5.51
C ALA A 201 17.28 -22.15 -5.82
N ARG A 202 16.08 -22.05 -5.22
CA ARG A 202 15.20 -20.87 -5.37
C ARG A 202 15.83 -19.61 -4.78
N TYR A 203 16.47 -19.73 -3.61
CA TYR A 203 17.20 -18.64 -2.98
C TYR A 203 18.34 -18.10 -3.87
N GLU A 204 19.16 -18.98 -4.44
CA GLU A 204 20.27 -18.56 -5.32
C GLU A 204 19.75 -17.95 -6.63
N ALA A 205 18.66 -18.48 -7.18
CA ALA A 205 18.01 -17.94 -8.38
C ALA A 205 17.53 -16.50 -8.16
N GLN A 206 16.81 -16.21 -7.06
CA GLN A 206 16.33 -14.85 -6.78
C GLN A 206 17.49 -13.88 -6.46
N LYS A 207 18.55 -14.37 -5.81
CA LYS A 207 19.76 -13.59 -5.55
C LYS A 207 20.49 -13.21 -6.85
N LYS A 208 20.59 -14.11 -7.82
CA LYS A 208 21.19 -13.85 -9.14
C LYS A 208 20.39 -12.81 -9.94
N ASP A 209 19.07 -12.94 -9.99
CA ASP A 209 18.17 -11.96 -10.64
C ASP A 209 18.32 -10.56 -10.03
N ARG A 210 18.48 -10.46 -8.71
CA ARG A 210 18.75 -9.17 -8.04
C ARG A 210 20.04 -8.51 -8.51
N LEU A 211 21.13 -9.26 -8.63
CA LEU A 211 22.43 -8.73 -9.07
C LEU A 211 22.37 -8.26 -10.54
N GLN A 212 21.73 -9.02 -11.42
CA GLN A 212 21.57 -8.66 -12.83
C GLN A 212 20.69 -7.41 -13.03
N ARG A 213 19.61 -7.25 -12.26
CA ARG A 213 18.79 -6.02 -12.28
C ARG A 213 19.56 -4.80 -11.77
N GLN A 214 20.45 -5.00 -10.79
CA GLN A 214 21.28 -3.92 -10.25
C GLN A 214 22.29 -3.40 -11.30
N GLU A 215 22.77 -4.27 -12.18
CA GLU A 215 23.62 -3.90 -13.34
C GLU A 215 22.85 -3.22 -14.48
N HIS A 216 21.56 -3.49 -14.66
CA HIS A 216 20.76 -2.86 -15.74
C HIS A 216 20.27 -1.43 -15.38
N LEU A 217 20.21 -1.08 -14.09
CA LEU A 217 19.74 0.22 -13.58
C LEU A 217 20.79 1.35 -13.69
N THR A 218 22.00 1.06 -14.19
CA THR A 218 23.13 2.01 -14.18
C THR A 218 23.29 2.80 -15.47
N ASN A 219 22.66 2.40 -16.58
CA ASN A 219 23.07 2.87 -17.91
C ASN A 219 22.27 4.05 -18.52
N SER A 220 21.31 4.62 -17.80
CA SER A 220 20.48 5.74 -18.31
C SER A 220 20.18 6.82 -17.26
N GLN A 221 21.10 7.06 -16.33
CA GLN A 221 20.87 8.03 -15.25
C GLN A 221 20.63 9.44 -15.81
N HIS A 222 19.66 10.15 -15.21
CA HIS A 222 19.34 11.56 -15.49
C HIS A 222 18.74 11.86 -16.87
N THR A 223 18.27 10.86 -17.63
CA THR A 223 17.40 11.08 -18.80
C THR A 223 15.95 11.35 -18.37
N VAL A 224 15.14 11.97 -19.23
CA VAL A 224 13.69 12.18 -18.98
C VAL A 224 13.00 10.85 -18.73
N SER A 225 13.24 9.85 -19.58
CA SER A 225 12.66 8.50 -19.46
C SER A 225 13.02 7.79 -18.14
N ALA A 226 14.21 8.06 -17.58
CA ALA A 226 14.63 7.41 -16.34
C ALA A 226 13.94 7.96 -15.09
N SER A 227 13.46 9.21 -15.13
CA SER A 227 12.71 9.83 -14.03
C SER A 227 11.19 9.82 -14.24
N GLN A 228 10.72 9.60 -15.47
CA GLN A 228 9.32 9.57 -15.83
C GLN A 228 8.50 8.67 -14.88
N SER A 229 7.38 9.20 -14.40
CA SER A 229 6.49 8.51 -13.47
C SER A 229 5.04 8.71 -13.88
N SER A 230 4.21 7.70 -13.61
CA SER A 230 2.79 7.75 -13.92
C SER A 230 1.94 7.24 -12.77
N LEU A 231 0.75 7.82 -12.61
CA LEU A 231 -0.30 7.37 -11.69
C LEU A 231 -1.60 7.20 -12.46
N ILE A 232 -2.21 6.03 -12.33
CA ILE A 232 -3.54 5.75 -12.87
C ILE A 232 -4.50 5.62 -11.70
N HIS A 233 -5.60 6.37 -11.73
CA HIS A 233 -6.59 6.37 -10.67
C HIS A 233 -8.00 6.26 -11.23
N SER A 234 -8.84 5.45 -10.60
CA SER A 234 -10.26 5.39 -10.91
C SER A 234 -10.97 6.40 -10.04
N VAL A 235 -11.60 7.41 -10.63
CA VAL A 235 -12.26 8.49 -9.90
C VAL A 235 -13.47 7.93 -9.13
N GLN A 236 -13.38 7.98 -7.81
CA GLN A 236 -14.39 7.48 -6.88
C GLN A 236 -15.39 8.58 -6.49
N PRO A 237 -16.59 8.22 -5.98
CA PRO A 237 -17.53 9.20 -5.44
C PRO A 237 -16.93 10.12 -4.37
N SER A 238 -16.00 9.61 -3.54
CA SER A 238 -15.30 10.39 -2.51
C SER A 238 -14.35 11.45 -3.06
N ASP A 239 -13.91 11.31 -4.31
CA ASP A 239 -12.99 12.26 -4.95
C ASP A 239 -13.73 13.47 -5.53
N CYS A 240 -15.06 13.41 -5.55
CA CYS A 240 -15.91 14.33 -6.30
C CYS A 240 -16.80 15.18 -5.40
N GLY A 241 -17.16 16.35 -5.92
CA GLY A 241 -18.18 17.21 -5.32
C GLY A 241 -19.60 16.71 -5.57
N PHE A 242 -20.56 17.44 -4.99
CA PHE A 242 -21.99 17.12 -5.06
C PHE A 242 -22.49 16.85 -6.50
N TYR A 243 -21.93 17.55 -7.48
CA TYR A 243 -22.29 17.39 -8.90
C TYR A 243 -21.56 16.25 -9.62
N GLY A 244 -20.80 15.40 -8.90
CA GLY A 244 -20.09 14.26 -9.48
C GLY A 244 -18.82 14.61 -10.26
N TYR A 245 -18.28 15.82 -10.06
CA TYR A 245 -17.01 16.26 -10.67
C TYR A 245 -15.85 16.14 -9.69
N LEU A 246 -14.70 15.68 -10.18
CA LEU A 246 -13.45 15.59 -9.43
C LEU A 246 -13.10 16.93 -8.79
N TYR A 247 -12.88 16.93 -7.49
CA TYR A 247 -12.41 18.12 -6.80
C TYR A 247 -11.02 18.49 -7.31
N GLY A 248 -10.84 19.77 -7.69
CA GLY A 248 -9.54 20.27 -8.13
C GLY A 248 -8.43 20.00 -7.09
N GLY A 249 -8.73 20.12 -5.79
CA GLY A 249 -7.78 19.79 -4.73
C GLY A 249 -7.31 18.34 -4.72
N VAL A 250 -8.20 17.39 -5.03
CA VAL A 250 -7.87 15.96 -5.11
C VAL A 250 -6.99 15.70 -6.34
N ALA A 251 -7.32 16.31 -7.48
CA ALA A 251 -6.48 16.25 -8.68
C ALA A 251 -5.08 16.82 -8.42
N MET A 252 -4.98 18.02 -7.84
CA MET A 252 -3.70 18.67 -7.53
C MET A 252 -2.84 17.85 -6.58
N LYS A 253 -3.43 17.20 -5.56
CA LYS A 253 -2.72 16.30 -4.64
C LYS A 253 -2.08 15.14 -5.39
N MET A 254 -2.83 14.45 -6.25
CA MET A 254 -2.30 13.34 -7.04
C MET A 254 -1.23 13.80 -8.05
N MET A 255 -1.38 14.99 -8.63
CA MET A 255 -0.38 15.57 -9.53
C MET A 255 0.93 15.89 -8.81
N ASP A 256 0.86 16.45 -7.59
CA ASP A 256 2.04 16.68 -6.75
C ASP A 256 2.70 15.36 -6.32
N GLU A 257 1.93 14.30 -6.03
CA GLU A 257 2.49 12.97 -5.75
C GLU A 257 3.32 12.43 -6.94
N VAL A 258 2.78 12.53 -8.16
CA VAL A 258 3.51 12.13 -9.38
C VAL A 258 4.74 12.99 -9.61
N ALA A 259 4.64 14.30 -9.43
CA ALA A 259 5.76 15.21 -9.58
C ALA A 259 6.85 14.93 -8.53
N GLY A 260 6.47 14.69 -7.28
CA GLY A 260 7.39 14.35 -6.20
C GLY A 260 8.14 13.04 -6.46
N ILE A 261 7.46 11.99 -6.94
CA ILE A 261 8.10 10.73 -7.32
C ILE A 261 9.09 10.96 -8.49
N THR A 262 8.69 11.75 -9.48
CA THR A 262 9.53 12.10 -10.63
C THR A 262 10.80 12.84 -10.19
N ALA A 263 10.64 13.86 -9.33
CA ALA A 263 11.75 14.62 -8.73
C ALA A 263 12.69 13.73 -7.92
N PHE A 264 12.11 12.85 -7.08
CA PHE A 264 12.87 11.94 -6.25
C PHE A 264 13.67 10.94 -7.08
N ARG A 265 13.08 10.40 -8.17
CA ARG A 265 13.80 9.50 -9.10
C ARG A 265 14.95 10.20 -9.81
N HIS A 266 14.78 11.47 -10.17
CA HIS A 266 15.81 12.27 -10.84
C HIS A 266 16.99 12.61 -9.92
N CYS A 267 16.71 13.04 -8.68
CA CYS A 267 17.74 13.50 -7.74
C CYS A 267 18.29 12.41 -6.81
N LYS A 268 17.49 11.39 -6.49
CA LYS A 268 17.81 10.34 -5.49
C LYS A 268 18.12 10.89 -4.08
N THR A 269 17.50 12.00 -3.72
CA THR A 269 17.69 12.73 -2.46
C THR A 269 16.35 13.24 -1.94
N ASN A 270 16.33 13.82 -0.75
CA ASN A 270 15.14 14.50 -0.24
C ASN A 270 14.76 15.67 -1.17
N VAL A 271 13.49 15.74 -1.57
CA VAL A 271 12.98 16.76 -2.49
C VAL A 271 11.71 17.38 -1.90
N VAL A 272 11.52 18.68 -2.14
CA VAL A 272 10.34 19.41 -1.71
C VAL A 272 9.80 20.28 -2.83
N THR A 273 8.48 20.44 -2.87
CA THR A 273 7.80 21.33 -3.80
C THR A 273 8.12 22.78 -3.42
N ALA A 274 8.81 23.51 -4.30
CA ALA A 274 9.18 24.91 -4.08
C ALA A 274 8.12 25.88 -4.60
N SER A 275 7.51 25.55 -5.74
CA SER A 275 6.40 26.31 -6.30
C SER A 275 5.61 25.47 -7.30
N ILE A 276 4.36 25.83 -7.51
CA ILE A 276 3.49 25.29 -8.54
C ILE A 276 3.13 26.47 -9.45
N ASP A 277 3.30 26.32 -10.76
CA ASP A 277 2.87 27.33 -11.73
C ASP A 277 1.35 27.31 -11.90
N ALA A 278 0.83 28.17 -12.78
CA ALA A 278 -0.59 28.16 -13.13
C ALA A 278 -1.00 26.74 -13.60
N ILE A 279 -2.10 26.25 -13.05
CA ILE A 279 -2.71 24.96 -13.38
C ILE A 279 -3.89 25.21 -14.30
N ASP A 280 -3.84 24.66 -15.50
CA ASP A 280 -4.90 24.83 -16.49
C ASP A 280 -5.82 23.62 -16.48
N PHE A 281 -7.02 23.79 -15.90
CA PHE A 281 -8.09 22.80 -15.99
C PHE A 281 -8.88 23.00 -17.29
N HIS A 282 -8.60 22.18 -18.29
CA HIS A 282 -9.20 22.29 -19.62
C HIS A 282 -10.60 21.68 -19.69
N LYS A 283 -10.83 20.57 -18.97
CA LYS A 283 -12.07 19.80 -19.01
C LYS A 283 -12.40 19.16 -17.66
N PHE A 284 -13.68 19.03 -17.37
CA PHE A 284 -14.16 18.37 -16.16
C PHE A 284 -13.95 16.86 -16.21
N VAL A 285 -13.52 16.30 -15.09
CA VAL A 285 -13.44 14.85 -14.86
C VAL A 285 -14.60 14.44 -13.96
N LYS A 286 -15.28 13.34 -14.30
CA LYS A 286 -16.46 12.84 -13.58
C LYS A 286 -16.14 11.56 -12.79
N VAL A 287 -16.98 11.25 -11.80
CA VAL A 287 -17.00 9.93 -11.15
C VAL A 287 -17.05 8.83 -12.21
N GLY A 288 -16.26 7.78 -12.03
CA GLY A 288 -16.18 6.64 -12.94
C GLY A 288 -15.23 6.82 -14.13
N HIS A 289 -14.71 8.03 -14.38
CA HIS A 289 -13.59 8.19 -15.32
C HIS A 289 -12.32 7.56 -14.74
N ILE A 290 -11.46 7.06 -15.62
CA ILE A 290 -10.08 6.72 -15.29
C ILE A 290 -9.21 7.93 -15.62
N ILE A 291 -8.39 8.37 -14.69
CA ILE A 291 -7.38 9.40 -14.94
C ILE A 291 -5.99 8.78 -15.01
N ASN A 292 -5.18 9.28 -15.94
CA ASN A 292 -3.78 8.94 -16.11
C ASN A 292 -2.96 10.22 -15.98
N MET A 293 -2.12 10.29 -14.95
CA MET A 293 -1.23 11.40 -14.68
C MET A 293 0.19 11.00 -15.02
N ASN A 294 0.85 11.72 -15.93
CA ASN A 294 2.22 11.47 -16.33
C ASN A 294 3.11 12.66 -15.97
N GLY A 295 4.19 12.41 -15.23
CA GLY A 295 5.18 13.39 -14.81
C GLY A 295 6.48 13.29 -15.61
N PHE A 296 6.97 14.43 -16.09
CA PHE A 296 8.19 14.55 -16.90
C PHE A 296 9.06 15.68 -16.38
N VAL A 297 10.35 15.45 -16.13
CA VAL A 297 11.28 16.56 -15.90
C VAL A 297 11.46 17.30 -17.22
N THR A 298 11.07 18.58 -17.27
CA THR A 298 11.18 19.41 -18.48
C THR A 298 12.44 20.26 -18.47
N PHE A 299 12.87 20.73 -17.30
CA PHE A 299 14.01 21.63 -17.19
C PHE A 299 14.73 21.46 -15.85
N THR A 300 16.06 21.58 -15.84
CA THR A 300 16.87 21.61 -14.61
C THR A 300 17.69 22.89 -14.56
N SER A 301 17.57 23.64 -13.47
CA SER A 301 18.51 24.70 -13.13
C SER A 301 19.68 24.13 -12.33
N SER A 302 20.56 24.98 -11.82
CA SER A 302 21.64 24.53 -10.92
C SER A 302 21.13 23.98 -9.58
N ARG A 303 19.93 24.37 -9.11
CA ARG A 303 19.40 24.01 -7.78
C ARG A 303 17.91 23.64 -7.74
N SER A 304 17.25 23.62 -8.89
CA SER A 304 15.82 23.28 -9.00
C SER A 304 15.56 22.48 -10.26
N MET A 305 14.43 21.80 -10.30
CA MET A 305 13.92 21.14 -11.49
C MET A 305 12.47 21.53 -11.70
N GLU A 306 12.08 21.67 -12.96
CA GLU A 306 10.70 21.82 -13.40
C GLU A 306 10.19 20.46 -13.88
N ILE A 307 8.98 20.12 -13.46
CA ILE A 307 8.29 18.88 -13.82
C ILE A 307 6.93 19.24 -14.40
N GLU A 308 6.69 18.84 -15.63
CA GLU A 308 5.37 18.89 -16.26
C GLU A 308 4.57 17.67 -15.83
N VAL A 309 3.35 17.89 -15.34
CA VAL A 309 2.38 16.83 -15.06
C VAL A 309 1.18 17.00 -15.96
N ILE A 310 0.90 15.95 -16.74
CA ILE A 310 -0.20 15.88 -17.68
C ILE A 310 -1.25 14.92 -17.12
N LEU A 311 -2.48 15.40 -16.97
CA LEU A 311 -3.64 14.59 -16.57
C LEU A 311 -4.55 14.39 -17.78
N ASP A 312 -4.57 13.16 -18.29
CA ASP A 312 -5.53 12.68 -19.27
C ASP A 312 -6.63 11.89 -18.56
N ALA A 313 -7.88 12.09 -18.97
CA ALA A 313 -9.04 11.36 -18.45
C ALA A 313 -9.68 10.54 -19.56
N GLN A 314 -10.17 9.36 -19.19
CA GLN A 314 -10.86 8.42 -20.06
C GLN A 314 -12.23 8.07 -19.46
N ASP A 315 -13.27 8.19 -20.27
CA ASP A 315 -14.57 7.57 -19.98
C ASP A 315 -14.56 6.15 -20.56
N LEU A 316 -14.60 5.14 -19.68
CA LEU A 316 -14.57 3.73 -20.09
C LEU A 316 -15.83 3.28 -20.82
N MET A 317 -16.97 3.96 -20.63
CA MET A 317 -18.23 3.57 -21.26
C MET A 317 -18.30 4.05 -22.71
N THR A 318 -17.78 5.25 -22.98
CA THR A 318 -17.76 5.83 -24.32
C THR A 318 -16.44 5.61 -25.06
N GLY A 319 -15.39 5.20 -24.35
CA GLY A 319 -14.02 5.07 -24.87
C GLY A 319 -13.34 6.41 -25.13
N THR A 320 -13.96 7.53 -24.76
CA THR A 320 -13.43 8.87 -25.06
C THR A 320 -12.28 9.24 -24.13
N CYS A 321 -11.16 9.69 -24.71
CA CYS A 321 -9.99 10.19 -23.98
C CYS A 321 -9.82 11.69 -24.21
N PHE A 322 -9.46 12.43 -23.16
CA PHE A 322 -9.21 13.85 -23.26
C PHE A 322 -8.22 14.36 -22.21
N ARG A 323 -7.44 15.38 -22.58
CA ARG A 323 -6.62 16.16 -21.66
C ARG A 323 -7.52 16.95 -20.72
N ALA A 324 -7.44 16.67 -19.42
CA ALA A 324 -8.21 17.38 -18.41
C ALA A 324 -7.40 18.48 -17.74
N CYS A 325 -6.10 18.26 -17.48
CA CYS A 325 -5.25 19.22 -16.80
C CYS A 325 -3.80 19.14 -17.27
N THR A 326 -3.11 20.28 -17.29
CA THR A 326 -1.65 20.36 -17.39
C THR A 326 -1.13 21.28 -16.29
N ALA A 327 -0.04 20.92 -15.63
CA ALA A 327 0.58 21.74 -14.60
C ALA A 327 2.11 21.62 -14.64
N PHE A 328 2.79 22.65 -14.14
CA PHE A 328 4.24 22.65 -13.97
C PHE A 328 4.58 22.83 -12.49
N PHE A 329 5.39 21.92 -11.97
CA PHE A 329 5.86 21.90 -10.58
C PHE A 329 7.34 22.22 -10.56
N THR A 330 7.77 23.08 -9.65
CA THR A 330 9.19 23.30 -9.38
C THR A 330 9.57 22.62 -8.09
N TYR A 331 10.51 21.68 -8.15
CA TYR A 331 11.09 21.00 -7.00
C TYR A 331 12.51 21.47 -6.73
N VAL A 332 12.90 21.43 -5.45
CA VAL A 332 14.29 21.61 -5.01
C VAL A 332 14.75 20.38 -4.24
N SER A 333 16.04 20.07 -4.37
CA SER A 333 16.68 19.00 -3.61
C SER A 333 17.26 19.56 -2.33
N LEU A 334 17.12 18.83 -1.22
CA LEU A 334 17.64 19.19 0.10
C LEU A 334 18.70 18.18 0.57
N ASP A 335 19.74 18.68 1.22
CA ASP A 335 20.75 17.87 1.90
C ASP A 335 20.26 17.34 3.27
N ALA A 336 21.12 16.61 3.98
CA ALA A 336 20.82 16.07 5.31
C ALA A 336 20.53 17.15 6.38
N ASN A 337 20.92 18.40 6.14
CA ASN A 337 20.66 19.55 7.02
C ASN A 337 19.48 20.41 6.54
N HIS A 338 18.66 19.89 5.62
CA HIS A 338 17.52 20.58 5.01
C HIS A 338 17.89 21.86 4.22
N LYS A 339 19.13 21.96 3.71
CA LYS A 339 19.55 23.08 2.86
C LYS A 339 19.45 22.73 1.38
N PRO A 340 19.06 23.69 0.50
CA PRO A 340 19.03 23.46 -0.94
C PRO A 340 20.41 23.08 -1.50
N GLN A 341 20.48 21.95 -2.20
CA GLN A 341 21.69 21.43 -2.83
C GLN A 341 21.57 21.41 -4.37
N PRO A 342 22.68 21.27 -5.11
CA PRO A 342 22.64 21.18 -6.57
C PRO A 342 21.79 20.01 -7.08
N VAL A 343 21.11 20.23 -8.19
CA VAL A 343 20.28 19.21 -8.86
C VAL A 343 21.02 18.64 -10.09
N PRO A 344 21.00 17.31 -10.33
CA PRO A 344 21.59 16.72 -11.53
C PRO A 344 20.99 17.32 -12.80
N GLN A 345 21.84 17.63 -13.79
CA GLN A 345 21.37 18.17 -15.07
C GLN A 345 20.69 17.07 -15.89
N ILE A 346 19.57 17.42 -16.51
CA ILE A 346 18.83 16.48 -17.35
C ILE A 346 19.56 16.23 -18.67
N ILE A 347 19.63 14.95 -19.06
CA ILE A 347 20.17 14.51 -20.35
C ILE A 347 18.99 14.37 -21.33
N LEU A 348 19.04 15.19 -22.37
CA LEU A 348 18.01 15.25 -23.41
C LEU A 348 18.40 14.33 -24.56
N THR A 349 17.48 13.46 -24.96
CA THR A 349 17.69 12.41 -25.96
C THR A 349 16.88 12.63 -27.23
N THR A 350 15.72 13.32 -27.15
CA THR A 350 14.84 13.59 -28.29
C THR A 350 14.71 15.09 -28.59
N GLU A 351 14.28 15.44 -29.80
CA GLU A 351 14.03 16.85 -30.18
C GLU A 351 12.86 17.47 -29.40
N GLU A 352 11.82 16.69 -29.07
CA GLU A 352 10.72 17.15 -28.23
C GLU A 352 11.20 17.52 -26.82
N GLU A 353 12.08 16.70 -26.23
CA GLU A 353 12.69 16.98 -24.94
C GLU A 353 13.52 18.28 -24.97
N LYS A 354 14.29 18.52 -26.05
CA LYS A 354 15.03 19.76 -26.24
C LYS A 354 14.11 20.98 -26.34
N GLN A 355 13.01 20.86 -27.06
CA GLN A 355 12.03 21.94 -27.16
C GLN A 355 11.42 22.25 -25.80
N LYS A 356 10.94 21.22 -25.08
CA LYS A 356 10.36 21.38 -23.72
C LYS A 356 11.37 21.99 -22.74
N TYR A 357 12.65 21.65 -22.88
CA TYR A 357 13.72 22.23 -22.06
C TYR A 357 13.88 23.73 -22.29
N GLU A 358 13.90 24.19 -23.55
CA GLU A 358 13.97 25.62 -23.85
C GLU A 358 12.73 26.38 -23.38
N GLU A 359 11.54 25.77 -23.48
CA GLU A 359 10.30 26.35 -22.93
C GLU A 359 10.33 26.45 -21.40
N GLY A 360 10.81 25.40 -20.70
CA GLY A 360 10.97 25.40 -19.25
C GLY A 360 12.02 26.41 -18.78
N LYS A 361 13.11 26.58 -19.54
CA LYS A 361 14.11 27.61 -19.29
C LYS A 361 13.53 29.02 -19.40
N LYS A 362 12.71 29.29 -20.43
CA LYS A 362 12.00 30.58 -20.57
C LYS A 362 11.08 30.85 -19.38
N ARG A 363 10.25 29.86 -18.98
CA ARG A 363 9.40 29.98 -17.77
C ARG A 363 10.22 30.29 -16.53
N TYR A 364 11.36 29.61 -16.34
CA TYR A 364 12.27 29.88 -15.22
C TYR A 364 12.83 31.30 -15.24
N GLU A 365 13.28 31.80 -16.40
CA GLU A 365 13.81 33.16 -16.53
C GLU A 365 12.75 34.23 -16.25
N GLU A 366 11.52 34.03 -16.72
CA GLU A 366 10.39 34.92 -16.43
C GLU A 366 10.07 34.95 -14.93
N ARG A 367 10.03 33.79 -14.26
CA ARG A 367 9.87 33.70 -12.80
C ARG A 367 10.98 34.46 -12.07
N LYS A 368 12.23 34.27 -12.50
CA LYS A 368 13.39 34.93 -11.90
C LYS A 368 13.29 36.45 -12.04
N LYS A 369 12.89 36.96 -13.21
CA LYS A 369 12.64 38.40 -13.45
C LYS A 369 11.53 38.92 -12.55
N ARG A 370 10.39 38.25 -12.48
CA ARG A 370 9.25 38.65 -11.61
C ARG A 370 9.63 38.72 -10.13
N ARG A 371 10.44 37.78 -9.64
CA ARG A 371 10.92 37.79 -8.25
C ARG A 371 11.85 38.97 -7.95
N LEU A 372 12.70 39.33 -8.90
CA LEU A 372 13.64 40.45 -8.78
C LEU A 372 12.96 41.81 -8.91
N SER A 373 11.86 41.92 -9.65
CA SER A 373 11.08 43.16 -9.77
C SER A 373 10.09 43.39 -8.63
N ALA A 374 9.81 42.36 -7.83
CA ALA A 374 8.92 42.42 -6.66
C ALA A 374 9.67 42.77 -5.35
N HIS A 375 11.00 42.83 -5.40
CA HIS A 375 11.88 43.39 -4.37
C HIS A 375 12.40 44.73 -4.86
#